data_AF-T0I7V7-F1
#
_entry.id   AF-T0I7V7-F1
#
_cell.length_a   1.000
_cell.length_b   1.000
_cell.length_c   1.000
_cell.angle_alpha   90.00
_cell.angle_beta   90.00
_cell.angle_gamma   90.00
#
_symmetry.space_group_name_H-M   'P 1'
#
loop_
_entity.id
_entity.type
_entity.pdbx_description
1 polymer ?
#
loop_
_entity_poly.entity_id
_entity_poly.type
_entity_poly.pdbx_seq_one_letter_code
_entity_poly.pdbx_strand_id
1 'polypeptide(L)'
;MDIKEQRFGIEIEMTGLTRHRAAQVLSEYFGRSANFDGGYYGEYSVLDSQSRRWKVMSDGSITTEKKEGRQIVSADNTYSVELVSPICRYEDIETIQEIVRKFRQAGMIANRSCGIHYGKKNIMLSYSAFSAVWHALTLTVD
;
A
#
# COMPACT_ATOMS: atom_id res chain seq x y z
N MET A 1 9.54 -23.30 12.93
CA MET A 1 9.15 -22.83 11.58
C MET A 1 10.02 -21.63 11.25
N ASP A 2 10.85 -21.72 10.22
CA ASP A 2 11.70 -20.61 9.78
C ASP A 2 10.81 -19.42 9.35
N ILE A 3 11.21 -18.20 9.72
CA ILE A 3 10.52 -16.98 9.31
C ILE A 3 10.50 -16.82 7.79
N LYS A 4 11.52 -17.35 7.10
CA LYS A 4 11.65 -17.29 5.64
C LYS A 4 10.59 -18.10 4.89
N GLU A 5 10.06 -19.14 5.53
CA GLU A 5 9.04 -20.00 4.93
C GLU A 5 7.60 -19.48 5.12
N GLN A 6 7.42 -18.40 5.89
CA GLN A 6 6.10 -17.86 6.16
C GLN A 6 5.51 -17.21 4.90
N ARG A 7 4.19 -17.36 4.74
CA ARG A 7 3.39 -16.67 3.73
C ARG A 7 2.49 -15.68 4.43
N PHE A 8 2.39 -14.48 3.87
CA PHE A 8 1.56 -13.42 4.41
C PHE A 8 0.92 -12.60 3.30
N GLY A 9 -0.19 -11.94 3.61
CA GLY A 9 -0.68 -10.78 2.84
C GLY A 9 -0.46 -9.52 3.65
N ILE A 10 -0.31 -8.38 2.97
CA ILE A 10 -0.26 -7.07 3.58
C ILE A 10 -1.26 -6.13 2.90
N GLU A 11 -1.93 -5.33 3.71
CA GLU A 11 -2.76 -4.21 3.28
C GLU A 11 -2.13 -2.94 3.85
N ILE A 12 -1.98 -1.90 3.02
CA ILE A 12 -1.42 -0.61 3.43
C ILE A 12 -2.38 0.49 3.00
N GLU A 13 -3.00 1.13 3.99
CA GLU A 13 -3.92 2.23 3.79
C GLU A 13 -3.17 3.55 3.72
N MET A 14 -3.62 4.44 2.84
CA MET A 14 -3.02 5.75 2.63
C MET A 14 -3.99 6.75 2.01
N THR A 15 -3.61 8.02 2.08
CA THR A 15 -4.22 9.12 1.33
C THR A 15 -3.14 9.97 0.66
N GLY A 16 -3.46 11.18 0.18
CA GLY A 16 -2.50 12.05 -0.52
C GLY A 16 -2.24 11.70 -1.99
N LEU A 17 -2.57 10.47 -2.40
CA LEU A 17 -2.59 10.00 -3.79
C LEU A 17 -4.00 9.61 -4.18
N THR A 18 -4.38 9.80 -5.45
CA THR A 18 -5.56 9.12 -5.98
C THR A 18 -5.25 7.64 -6.21
N ARG A 19 -6.28 6.76 -6.16
CA ARG A 19 -6.12 5.34 -6.53
C ARG A 19 -5.48 5.15 -7.89
N HIS A 20 -5.88 5.96 -8.88
CA HIS A 20 -5.27 5.96 -10.21
C HIS A 20 -3.77 6.30 -10.13
N ARG A 21 -3.37 7.33 -9.38
CA ARG A 21 -1.96 7.69 -9.24
C ARG A 21 -1.15 6.61 -8.52
N ALA A 22 -1.70 5.99 -7.49
CA ALA A 22 -1.06 4.85 -6.83
C ALA A 22 -0.87 3.67 -7.79
N ALA A 23 -1.88 3.34 -8.61
CA ALA A 23 -1.74 2.32 -9.64
C ALA A 23 -0.68 2.66 -10.70
N GLN A 24 -0.56 3.93 -11.09
CA GLN A 24 0.53 4.39 -11.97
C GLN A 24 1.91 4.21 -11.33
N VAL A 25 2.07 4.53 -10.04
CA VAL A 25 3.35 4.35 -9.34
C VAL A 25 3.73 2.86 -9.28
N LEU A 26 2.76 1.97 -9.04
CA LEU A 26 3.00 0.51 -9.14
C LEU A 26 3.39 0.10 -10.56
N SER A 27 2.72 0.65 -11.57
CA SER A 27 3.01 0.38 -12.98
C SER A 27 4.42 0.79 -13.36
N GLU A 28 4.83 1.99 -12.95
CA GLU A 28 6.18 2.53 -13.12
C GLU A 28 7.22 1.65 -12.42
N TYR A 29 6.95 1.23 -11.18
CA TYR A 29 7.86 0.38 -10.40
C TYR A 29 8.05 -1.02 -11.01
N PHE A 30 6.96 -1.68 -11.38
CA PHE A 30 7.02 -3.04 -11.94
C PHE A 30 7.34 -3.08 -13.43
N GLY A 31 7.28 -1.95 -14.14
CA GLY A 31 7.40 -1.91 -15.61
C GLY A 31 6.27 -2.65 -16.31
N ARG A 32 5.07 -2.66 -15.71
CA ARG A 32 3.87 -3.38 -16.19
C ARG A 32 2.68 -2.45 -16.20
N SER A 33 1.76 -2.60 -17.15
CA SER A 33 0.58 -1.72 -17.23
C SER A 33 -0.34 -1.88 -16.03
N ALA A 34 -0.87 -0.76 -15.54
CA ALA A 34 -2.02 -0.74 -14.64
C ALA A 34 -3.31 -1.00 -15.41
N ASN A 35 -4.19 -1.80 -14.82
CA ASN A 35 -5.54 -2.04 -15.30
C ASN A 35 -6.54 -1.41 -14.33
N PHE A 36 -7.60 -0.80 -14.85
CA PHE A 36 -8.76 -0.43 -14.06
C PHE A 36 -9.75 -1.59 -14.08
N ASP A 37 -9.88 -2.29 -12.95
CA ASP A 37 -10.76 -3.45 -12.82
C ASP A 37 -12.19 -3.03 -12.41
N GLY A 38 -12.36 -1.80 -11.93
CA GLY A 38 -13.66 -1.21 -11.62
C GLY A 38 -14.28 -1.73 -10.31
N GLY A 39 -15.59 -1.98 -10.33
CA GLY A 39 -16.33 -2.43 -9.15
C GLY A 39 -16.61 -1.36 -8.09
N TYR A 40 -17.26 -1.77 -7.00
CA TYR A 40 -17.70 -0.86 -5.92
C TYR A 40 -16.54 -0.06 -5.30
N TYR A 41 -15.37 -0.70 -5.18
CA TYR A 41 -14.19 -0.09 -4.59
C TYR A 41 -13.30 0.67 -5.58
N GLY A 42 -13.69 0.73 -6.87
CA GLY A 42 -12.89 1.37 -7.92
C GLY A 42 -11.47 0.80 -7.99
N GLU A 43 -11.37 -0.52 -8.11
CA GLU A 43 -10.12 -1.29 -8.05
C GLU A 43 -9.26 -1.03 -9.30
N TYR A 44 -7.96 -0.93 -9.05
CA TYR A 44 -6.90 -1.04 -10.05
C TYR A 44 -6.01 -2.23 -9.71
N SER A 45 -5.37 -2.81 -10.71
CA SER A 45 -4.33 -3.81 -10.48
C SER A 45 -3.13 -3.71 -11.41
N VAL A 46 -1.99 -4.14 -10.89
CA VAL A 46 -0.72 -4.26 -11.60
C VAL A 46 -0.14 -5.65 -11.32
N LEU A 47 0.42 -6.29 -12.34
CA LEU A 47 1.15 -7.54 -12.17
C LEU A 47 2.62 -7.26 -11.86
N ASP A 48 3.22 -8.03 -10.96
CA ASP A 48 4.67 -8.04 -10.80
C ASP A 48 5.37 -8.95 -11.82
N SER A 49 6.69 -9.07 -11.71
CA SER A 49 7.52 -9.93 -12.59
C SER A 49 7.19 -11.43 -12.49
N GLN A 50 6.54 -11.85 -11.40
CA GLN A 50 6.07 -13.22 -11.17
C GLN A 50 4.60 -13.41 -11.58
N SER A 51 4.01 -12.43 -12.27
CA SER A 51 2.60 -12.41 -12.64
C SER A 51 1.63 -12.48 -11.45
N ARG A 52 2.08 -12.04 -10.27
CA ARG A 52 1.23 -11.91 -9.09
C ARG A 52 0.56 -10.54 -9.10
N ARG A 53 -0.69 -10.50 -8.66
CA ARG A 53 -1.53 -9.29 -8.73
C ARG A 53 -1.39 -8.47 -7.46
N TRP A 54 -0.96 -7.23 -7.64
CA TRP A 54 -1.05 -6.15 -6.64
C TRP A 54 -2.29 -5.32 -6.96
N LYS A 55 -3.04 -4.93 -5.94
CA LYS A 55 -4.27 -4.16 -6.12
C LYS A 55 -4.21 -2.84 -5.38
N VAL A 56 -4.93 -1.86 -5.92
CA VAL A 56 -5.23 -0.61 -5.24
C VAL A 56 -6.74 -0.41 -5.27
N MET A 57 -7.35 -0.20 -4.12
CA MET A 57 -8.80 -0.05 -3.98
C MET A 57 -9.16 0.98 -2.90
N SER A 58 -10.44 1.32 -2.76
CA SER A 58 -10.89 2.23 -1.70
C SER A 58 -11.10 1.47 -0.40
N ASP A 59 -10.72 2.08 0.72
CA ASP A 59 -11.18 1.70 2.05
C ASP A 59 -12.02 2.82 2.69
N GLY A 60 -13.21 2.46 3.17
CA GLY A 60 -14.20 3.42 3.68
C GLY A 60 -13.86 4.03 5.05
N SER A 61 -12.87 3.48 5.76
CA SER A 61 -12.41 4.00 7.04
C SER A 61 -11.42 5.16 6.91
N ILE A 62 -10.84 5.36 5.72
CA ILE A 62 -9.82 6.38 5.45
C ILE A 62 -10.47 7.78 5.38
N THR A 63 -10.04 8.67 6.27
CA THR A 63 -10.25 10.12 6.13
C THR A 63 -9.33 10.67 5.04
N THR A 64 -9.91 11.14 3.94
CA THR A 64 -9.17 11.52 2.74
C THR A 64 -8.61 12.93 2.80
N GLU A 65 -7.31 13.05 2.55
CA GLU A 65 -6.56 14.31 2.59
C GLU A 65 -5.57 14.40 1.42
N LYS A 66 -5.21 15.62 1.03
CA LYS A 66 -4.17 15.87 0.02
C LYS A 66 -3.32 17.08 0.38
N LYS A 67 -2.13 17.15 -0.21
CA LYS A 67 -1.31 18.36 -0.15
C LYS A 67 -1.81 19.37 -1.17
N GLU A 68 -2.02 20.59 -0.72
CA GLU A 68 -2.25 21.77 -1.56
C GLU A 68 -1.23 22.83 -1.15
N GLY A 69 -0.15 22.94 -1.94
CA GLY A 69 1.04 23.71 -1.55
C GLY A 69 1.65 23.18 -0.25
N ARG A 70 1.65 24.01 0.80
CA ARG A 70 2.18 23.67 2.14
C ARG A 70 1.09 23.17 3.11
N GLN A 71 -0.17 23.16 2.70
CA GLN A 71 -1.28 22.77 3.56
C GLN A 71 -1.75 21.35 3.25
N ILE A 72 -2.28 20.69 4.28
CA ILE A 72 -3.05 19.45 4.13
C ILE A 72 -4.52 19.86 4.19
N VAL A 73 -5.28 19.48 3.17
CA VAL A 73 -6.70 19.80 3.02
C VAL A 73 -7.49 18.52 2.79
N SER A 74 -8.80 18.55 3.05
CA SER A 74 -9.69 17.43 2.73
C SER A 74 -9.68 17.14 1.23
N ALA A 75 -9.74 15.85 0.88
CA ALA A 75 -9.80 15.37 -0.49
C ALA A 75 -11.06 14.53 -0.72
N ASP A 76 -11.43 14.35 -1.98
CA ASP A 76 -12.54 13.45 -2.33
C ASP A 76 -12.18 11.96 -2.15
N ASN A 77 -13.17 11.10 -2.32
CA ASN A 77 -13.03 9.66 -2.14
C ASN A 77 -12.04 8.99 -3.11
N THR A 78 -11.58 9.65 -4.18
CA THR A 78 -10.54 9.06 -5.04
C THR A 78 -9.20 8.95 -4.31
N TYR A 79 -9.01 9.70 -3.21
CA TYR A 79 -7.85 9.68 -2.33
C TYR A 79 -7.96 8.67 -1.17
N SER A 80 -9.00 7.85 -1.14
CA SER A 80 -9.04 6.65 -0.29
C SER A 80 -8.32 5.52 -1.04
N VAL A 81 -7.17 5.10 -0.52
CA VAL A 81 -6.25 4.17 -1.20
C VAL A 81 -5.79 3.11 -0.22
N GLU A 82 -6.14 1.86 -0.48
CA GLU A 82 -5.55 0.67 0.13
C GLU A 82 -4.76 -0.10 -0.92
N LEU A 83 -3.47 -0.32 -0.66
CA LEU A 83 -2.65 -1.28 -1.40
C LEU A 83 -2.88 -2.68 -0.81
N VAL A 84 -3.28 -3.64 -1.64
CA VAL A 84 -3.40 -5.05 -1.26
C VAL A 84 -2.36 -5.87 -2.01
N SER A 85 -1.50 -6.56 -1.27
CA SER A 85 -0.45 -7.40 -1.86
C SER A 85 -1.00 -8.73 -2.38
N PRO A 86 -0.27 -9.41 -3.29
CA PRO A 86 -0.43 -10.85 -3.45
C PRO A 86 0.00 -11.59 -2.17
N ILE A 87 -0.10 -12.92 -2.18
CA ILE A 87 0.55 -13.73 -1.14
C ILE A 87 2.07 -13.54 -1.26
N CYS A 88 2.64 -12.92 -0.24
CA CYS A 88 4.04 -12.59 -0.10
C CYS A 88 4.85 -13.68 0.62
N ARG A 89 6.16 -13.61 0.39
CA ARG A 89 7.24 -14.32 1.08
C ARG A 89 8.15 -13.31 1.76
N TYR A 90 9.09 -13.79 2.58
CA TYR A 90 10.03 -12.91 3.28
C TYR A 90 10.82 -11.98 2.34
N GLU A 91 11.23 -12.47 1.17
CA GLU A 91 11.92 -11.70 0.13
C GLU A 91 11.09 -10.53 -0.43
N ASP A 92 9.75 -10.59 -0.37
CA ASP A 92 8.88 -9.53 -0.86
C ASP A 92 8.87 -8.29 0.05
N ILE A 93 9.42 -8.38 1.27
CA ILE A 93 9.53 -7.24 2.18
C ILE A 93 10.31 -6.09 1.54
N GLU A 94 11.37 -6.39 0.77
CA GLU A 94 12.14 -5.36 0.05
C GLU A 94 11.30 -4.66 -1.01
N THR A 95 10.50 -5.43 -1.76
CA THR A 95 9.55 -4.89 -2.75
C THR A 95 8.50 -4.00 -2.08
N ILE A 96 7.94 -4.44 -0.95
CA ILE A 96 6.97 -3.65 -0.18
C ILE A 96 7.59 -2.33 0.27
N GLN A 97 8.81 -2.35 0.81
CA GLN A 97 9.50 -1.15 1.25
C GLN A 97 9.75 -0.17 0.10
N GLU A 98 10.20 -0.67 -1.06
CA GLU A 98 10.40 0.18 -2.25
C GLU A 98 9.11 0.79 -2.77
N ILE A 99 8.01 0.03 -2.82
CA ILE A 99 6.69 0.55 -3.20
C ILE A 99 6.28 1.69 -2.26
N VAL A 100 6.44 1.53 -0.95
CA VAL A 100 6.10 2.60 0.00
C VAL A 100 7.00 3.82 -0.17
N ARG A 101 8.31 3.64 -0.43
CA ARG A 101 9.21 4.76 -0.77
C ARG A 101 8.73 5.50 -2.01
N LYS A 102 8.32 4.79 -3.06
CA LYS A 102 7.79 5.38 -4.29
C LYS A 102 6.46 6.11 -4.07
N PHE A 103 5.56 5.56 -3.27
CA PHE A 103 4.33 6.26 -2.89
C PHE A 103 4.61 7.54 -2.10
N ARG A 104 5.54 7.51 -1.14
CA ARG A 104 5.96 8.72 -0.40
C ARG A 104 6.53 9.79 -1.33
N GLN A 105 7.39 9.39 -2.28
CA GLN A 105 7.92 10.30 -3.31
C GLN A 105 6.80 10.89 -4.19
N ALA A 106 5.76 10.12 -4.47
CA ALA A 106 4.61 10.56 -5.27
C ALA A 106 3.64 11.48 -4.51
N GLY A 107 3.76 11.62 -3.19
CA GLY A 107 2.89 12.48 -2.37
C GLY A 107 1.97 11.76 -1.38
N MET A 108 2.19 10.47 -1.12
CA MET A 108 1.46 9.71 -0.10
C MET A 108 1.49 10.41 1.26
N ILE A 109 0.33 10.38 1.92
CA ILE A 109 0.11 10.81 3.30
C ILE A 109 -0.46 9.61 4.06
N ALA A 110 -0.05 9.45 5.31
CA ALA A 110 -0.71 8.58 6.27
C ALA A 110 -1.17 9.44 7.44
N ASN A 111 -2.47 9.42 7.75
CA ASN A 111 -3.06 10.12 8.89
C ASN A 111 -3.59 9.09 9.90
N ARG A 112 -4.28 9.57 10.94
CA ARG A 112 -4.73 8.72 12.07
C ARG A 112 -5.73 7.64 11.69
N SER A 113 -6.38 7.71 10.54
CA SER A 113 -7.30 6.68 10.07
C SER A 113 -6.63 5.64 9.17
N CYS A 114 -5.34 5.77 8.86
CA CYS A 114 -4.62 4.82 8.02
C CYS A 114 -3.96 3.72 8.88
N GLY A 115 -4.07 2.47 8.43
CA GLY A 115 -3.48 1.30 9.04
C GLY A 115 -2.55 0.51 8.12
N ILE A 116 -1.90 -0.49 8.73
CA ILE A 116 -1.25 -1.59 8.02
C ILE A 116 -1.83 -2.87 8.59
N HIS A 117 -2.42 -3.70 7.75
CA HIS A 117 -2.90 -5.02 8.14
C HIS A 117 -1.97 -6.09 7.59
N TYR A 118 -1.78 -7.17 8.35
CA TYR A 118 -1.08 -8.34 7.87
C TYR A 118 -1.87 -9.60 8.24
N GLY A 119 -2.02 -10.49 7.28
CA GLY A 119 -2.64 -11.80 7.48
C GLY A 119 -1.61 -12.89 7.25
N LYS A 120 -1.44 -13.83 8.19
CA LYS A 120 -0.74 -15.08 7.89
C LYS A 120 -1.74 -16.08 7.35
N LYS A 121 -1.38 -16.84 6.32
CA LYS A 121 -2.22 -17.98 5.93
C LYS A 121 -2.32 -18.92 7.15
N ASN A 122 -3.54 -19.15 7.64
CA ASN A 122 -3.94 -19.87 8.87
C ASN A 122 -3.99 -19.11 10.21
N ILE A 123 -3.66 -17.82 10.28
CA ILE A 123 -3.88 -17.00 11.48
C ILE A 123 -4.17 -15.56 11.05
N MET A 124 -5.45 -15.16 11.06
CA MET A 124 -5.86 -13.75 11.01
C MET A 124 -5.78 -13.21 12.44
N LEU A 125 -4.62 -12.66 12.80
CA LEU A 125 -4.46 -11.90 14.04
C LEU A 125 -4.17 -10.46 13.67
N SER A 126 -5.12 -9.59 13.98
CA SER A 126 -4.84 -8.18 14.12
C SER A 126 -3.95 -7.96 15.35
N TYR A 127 -3.08 -6.95 15.25
CA TYR A 127 -2.19 -6.37 16.27
C TYR A 127 -0.79 -6.97 16.53
N SER A 128 0.19 -6.05 16.46
CA SER A 128 1.49 -5.99 17.16
C SER A 128 2.79 -6.51 16.53
N ALA A 129 2.94 -6.50 15.19
CA ALA A 129 4.26 -6.56 14.54
C ALA A 129 4.88 -5.16 14.28
N PHE A 130 4.52 -4.18 15.11
CA PHE A 130 4.65 -2.74 14.86
C PHE A 130 6.08 -2.16 15.01
N SER A 131 7.14 -2.95 15.20
CA SER A 131 8.48 -2.38 15.46
C SER A 131 9.44 -2.42 14.26
N ALA A 132 9.50 -3.52 13.50
CA ALA A 132 10.49 -3.66 12.43
C ALA A 132 10.11 -2.93 11.14
N VAL A 133 8.82 -2.98 10.75
CA VAL A 133 8.31 -2.30 9.56
C VAL A 133 8.15 -0.80 9.81
N TRP A 134 7.73 -0.40 11.02
CA TRP A 134 7.67 1.00 11.42
C TRP A 134 9.06 1.65 11.47
N HIS A 135 10.07 0.97 12.03
CA HIS A 135 11.45 1.48 11.99
C HIS A 135 12.00 1.59 10.57
N ALA A 136 11.74 0.63 9.68
CA ALA A 136 12.17 0.72 8.29
C ALA A 136 11.45 1.82 7.48
N LEU A 137 10.23 2.19 7.88
CA LEU A 137 9.43 3.25 7.25
C LEU A 137 9.72 4.66 7.79
N THR A 138 10.25 4.78 9.01
CA THR A 138 10.56 6.06 9.67
C THR A 138 12.05 6.38 9.80
N LEU A 139 12.96 5.40 9.68
CA LEU A 139 14.40 5.61 9.73
C LEU A 139 15.06 5.45 8.36
N THR A 140 14.83 6.47 7.52
CA THR A 140 15.88 7.10 6.73
C THR A 140 15.61 8.61 6.79
N VAL A 141 16.05 9.19 7.92
CA VAL A 141 16.49 10.59 8.13
C VAL A 141 17.17 11.12 6.86
N ASP A 142 16.96 12.33 6.34
CA ASP A 142 16.38 13.60 6.84
C ASP A 142 15.37 14.20 5.82
#